data_AF-A0A6H1ZZN6-F1
#
_entry.id   AF-A0A6H1ZZN6-F1
#
_cell.length_a   1.000
_cell.length_b   1.000
_cell.length_c   1.000
_cell.angle_alpha   90.00
_cell.angle_beta   90.00
_cell.angle_gamma   90.00
#
_symmetry.space_group_name_H-M   'P 1'
#
loop_
_entity.id
_entity.type
_entity.pdbx_description
1 polymer ?
#
loop_
_entity_poly.entity_id
_entity_poly.type
_entity_poly.pdbx_seq_one_letter_code
_entity_poly.pdbx_strand_id
1 'polypeptide(L)' 'MNEYDVKRLALIFVIQAEIEGMKTANNQHEQDQPYTDKDFQAKAEELRIVAYKHNEEL' A
#
# COMPACT_ATOMS: atom_id res chain seq x y z
N MET A 1 15.91 10.17 -11.22
CA MET A 1 14.88 9.14 -11.41
C MET A 1 15.40 8.17 -12.46
N ASN A 2 15.81 6.98 -12.04
CA ASN A 2 16.25 5.87 -12.90
C ASN A 2 15.13 4.81 -13.02
N GLU A 3 15.39 3.72 -13.75
CA GLU A 3 14.42 2.63 -13.94
C GLU A 3 13.91 2.05 -12.60
N TYR A 4 14.79 1.91 -11.60
CA TYR A 4 14.42 1.41 -10.28
C TYR A 4 13.55 2.40 -9.50
N ASP A 5 13.82 3.70 -9.62
CA ASP A 5 12.98 4.74 -9.01
C ASP A 5 11.57 4.70 -9.60
N VAL A 6 11.44 4.50 -10.92
CA VAL A 6 10.14 4.37 -11.61
C VAL A 6 9.40 3.12 -11.16
N LYS A 7 10.08 1.96 -11.10
CA LYS A 7 9.48 0.71 -10.60
C LYS A 7 9.03 0.84 -9.15
N ARG A 8 9.86 1.42 -8.29
CA ARG A 8 9.54 1.61 -6.86
C ARG A 8 8.34 2.54 -6.70
N LEU A 9 8.29 3.63 -7.46
CA LEU A 9 7.15 4.54 -7.46
C LEU A 9 5.86 3.86 -7.94
N ALA A 10 5.94 3.03 -8.99
CA ALA A 10 4.80 2.27 -9.47
C ALA A 10 4.26 1.30 -8.39
N LEU A 11 5.15 0.57 -7.70
CA LEU A 11 4.77 -0.31 -6.59
C LEU A 11 4.14 0.46 -5.42
N ILE A 12 4.69 1.61 -5.05
CA ILE A 12 4.12 2.49 -4.02
C ILE A 12 2.70 2.94 -4.42
N PHE A 13 2.50 3.33 -5.68
CA PHE A 13 1.17 3.75 -6.15
C PHE A 13 0.14 2.62 -6.14
N VAL A 14 0.54 1.38 -6.44
CA VAL A 14 -0.36 0.22 -6.31
C VAL A 14 -0.81 0.06 -4.86
N ILE A 15 0.12 0.06 -3.90
CA ILE A 15 -0.22 -0.12 -2.49
C ILE A 15 -1.09 1.05 -1.97
N GLN A 16 -0.81 2.28 -2.42
CA GLN A 16 -1.65 3.44 -2.08
C GLN A 16 -3.06 3.31 -2.64
N ALA A 17 -3.22 2.85 -3.89
CA ALA A 17 -4.54 2.63 -4.48
C ALA A 17 -5.34 1.54 -3.73
N GLU A 18 -4.67 0.49 -3.26
CA GLU A 18 -5.29 -0.54 -2.41
C GLU A 18 -5.77 0.03 -1.08
N ILE A 19 -4.94 0.83 -0.40
CA ILE A 19 -5.31 1.50 0.86
C ILE A 19 -6.53 2.41 0.64
N GLU A 20 -6.58 3.16 -0.46
CA GLU A 20 -7.75 4.01 -0.77
C GLU A 20 -9.00 3.19 -1.08
N GLY A 21 -8.85 2.03 -1.73
CA GLY A 21 -9.93 1.06 -1.91
C GLY A 21 -10.46 0.53 -0.57
N MET A 22 -9.57 0.18 0.36
CA MET A 22 -9.93 -0.28 1.70
C MET A 22 -10.66 0.80 2.51
N LYS A 23 -10.18 2.05 2.48
CA LYS A 23 -10.86 3.19 3.13
C LYS A 23 -12.25 3.41 2.53
N THR A 24 -12.37 3.35 1.21
CA THR A 24 -13.64 3.51 0.52
C THR A 24 -14.63 2.42 0.92
N ALA A 25 -14.20 1.17 0.99
CA ALA A 25 -15.01 0.06 1.46
C ALA A 25 -15.45 0.23 2.93
N ASN A 26 -14.55 0.63 3.83
CA ASN A 26 -14.91 0.92 5.21
C ASN A 26 -15.94 2.06 5.32
N ASN A 27 -15.81 3.11 4.51
CA ASN A 27 -16.77 4.21 4.47
C ASN A 27 -18.14 3.80 3.92
N GLN A 28 -18.21 2.76 3.09
CA GLN A 28 -19.47 2.21 2.58
C GLN A 28 -20.17 1.29 3.59
N HIS A 29 -19.46 0.81 4.60
CA HIS A 29 -19.94 -0.13 5.61
C HIS A 29 -19.72 0.41 7.04
N GLU A 30 -20.45 1.48 7.41
CA GLU A 30 -20.28 2.15 8.72
C GLU A 30 -20.48 1.25 9.95
N GLN A 31 -21.28 0.20 9.84
CA GLN A 31 -21.58 -0.71 10.96
C GLN A 31 -20.72 -1.97 10.99
N ASP A 32 -20.12 -2.36 9.87
CA ASP A 32 -19.35 -3.60 9.73
C ASP A 32 -18.20 -3.37 8.75
N GLN A 33 -17.19 -2.63 9.23
CA GLN A 33 -16.05 -2.27 8.41
C GLN A 33 -15.26 -3.53 8.02
N PRO A 34 -15.13 -3.83 6.72
CA PRO A 34 -14.48 -5.05 6.25
C PRO A 34 -12.98 -5.09 6.55
N TYR A 35 -12.35 -3.93 6.75
CA TYR A 35 -10.91 -3.81 7.03
C TYR A 35 -10.67 -3.20 8.41
N THR A 36 -9.72 -3.78 9.12
CA THR A 36 -9.31 -3.36 10.46
C THR A 36 -7.97 -2.62 10.43
N ASP A 37 -7.60 -2.02 11.56
CA ASP A 37 -6.27 -1.40 11.72
C ASP A 37 -5.13 -2.36 11.38
N LYS A 38 -5.29 -3.67 11.63
CA LYS A 38 -4.27 -4.68 11.31
C LYS A 38 -4.05 -4.79 9.79
N ASP A 39 -5.10 -4.67 9.01
CA ASP A 39 -5.01 -4.72 7.54
C ASP A 39 -4.30 -3.48 7.00
N PHE A 40 -4.60 -2.30 7.55
CA PHE A 40 -3.89 -1.07 7.21
C PHE A 40 -2.42 -1.11 7.65
N GLN A 41 -2.12 -1.68 8.82
CA GLN A 41 -0.75 -1.88 9.29
C GLN A 41 0.03 -2.83 8.38
N ALA A 42 -0.61 -3.89 7.86
CA ALA A 42 0.02 -4.78 6.89
C ALA A 42 0.40 -4.03 5.60
N LYS A 43 -0.49 -3.19 5.07
CA LYS A 43 -0.20 -2.35 3.89
C LYS A 43 0.87 -1.28 4.16
N ALA A 44 0.92 -0.72 5.37
CA ALA A 44 1.98 0.19 5.77
C ALA A 44 3.35 -0.50 5.82
N GLU A 45 3.39 -1.77 6.26
CA GLU A 45 4.61 -2.56 6.26
C GLU A 45 5.05 -2.92 4.84
N GLU A 46 4.12 -3.26 3.94
CA GLU A 46 4.42 -3.45 2.51
C GLU A 46 5.06 -2.19 1.90
N LEU A 47 4.51 -1.00 2.19
CA LEU A 47 5.09 0.28 1.77
C LEU A 47 6.51 0.47 2.30
N ARG A 48 6.73 0.16 3.59
CA ARG A 48 8.06 0.23 4.21
C ARG A 48 9.03 -0.70 3.50
N ILE A 49 8.64 -1.95 3.26
CA ILE A 49 9.47 -2.93 2.55
C ILE A 49 9.85 -2.41 1.16
N VAL A 50 8.89 -1.93 0.37
CA VAL A 50 9.16 -1.41 -0.99
C VAL A 50 10.07 -0.17 -0.96
N ALA A 51 9.86 0.73 0.00
CA ALA A 51 10.66 1.94 0.15
C ALA A 51 12.14 1.63 0.47
N TYR A 52 12.39 0.63 1.32
CA TYR A 52 13.74 0.25 1.75
C TYR A 52 14.38 -0.87 0.92
N LYS A 53 13.63 -1.48 0.00
CA LYS A 53 14.13 -2.57 -0.86
C LYS A 53 15.34 -2.13 -1.66
N HIS A 54 16.40 -2.93 -1.69
CA HIS A 54 17.54 -2.65 -2.56
C HIS A 54 17.12 -2.74 -4.03
N ASN A 55 17.77 -1.96 -4.91
CA ASN A 55 17.39 -1.90 -6.33
C ASN A 55 17.44 -3.29 -7.01
N GLU A 56 18.42 -4.12 -6.66
CA GLU A 56 18.58 -5.47 -7.21
C GLU A 56 17.54 -6.46 -6.70
N GLU A 57 16.91 -6.15 -5.56
CA GLU A 57 15.86 -6.96 -4.96
C GLU A 57 14.46 -6.46 -5.34
N LEU A 58 14.36 -5.31 -6.01
CA LEU A 58 13.11 -4.60 -6.27
C LEU A 58 12.13 -5.43 -7.10
#